data_AF-A0A943I631-F1
#
_entry.id   AF-A0A943I631-F1
#
_cell.length_a   1.000
_cell.length_b   1.000
_cell.length_c   1.000
_cell.angle_alpha   90.00
_cell.angle_beta   90.00
_cell.angle_gamma   90.00
#
_symmetry.space_group_name_H-M   'P 1'
#
loop_
_entity.id
_entity.type
_entity.pdbx_description
1 polymer ?
#
loop_
_entity_poly.entity_id
_entity_poly.type
_entity_poly.pdbx_seq_one_letter_code
_entity_poly.pdbx_strand_id
1 'polypeptide(L)'
;MNTYIYGPKNDPYHANKWRDPYPDDKLAELKELVDKGKETNVEFVWAIHVGGKINLGNPDDIQKVKDKFDQLYGIGVRQFAVFFDDAATDNTQLVSFMNDLQKKYVEAKGDVRPLIFCPQFYNKNHAISRGGEGYLRNLRNFDEDIQIMWTGDYVVSRINQSVIDYITDLIGRDVYIWWNYPVNDLGRAHLLHMGPTDALAPNIEHMSGLVSNPMNQAQCNKVSLFSIANYTWNSEKYDSQQSWQDSWQRIITDDEEALEAFKIFVQNCAAAPMSFGDVDESVYLQPYFEAFNKKYYANEDYSQEALELISLKKLKIVLLC
;
A
#
# COMPACT_ATOMS: atom_id res chain seq x y z
N MET A 1 -5.17 -2.36 11.74
CA MET A 1 -5.34 -1.45 10.59
C MET A 1 -6.51 -0.52 10.88
N ASN A 2 -6.33 0.79 10.73
CA ASN A 2 -7.30 1.81 11.14
C ASN A 2 -7.48 2.93 10.09
N THR A 3 -6.89 2.81 8.91
CA THR A 3 -6.87 3.85 7.88
C THR A 3 -7.08 3.23 6.50
N TYR A 4 -7.91 3.84 5.66
CA TYR A 4 -8.09 3.54 4.25
C TYR A 4 -8.01 4.84 3.44
N ILE A 5 -7.02 4.95 2.56
CA ILE A 5 -6.85 6.13 1.70
C ILE A 5 -7.46 5.86 0.33
N TYR A 6 -8.53 6.58 0.01
CA TYR A 6 -9.13 6.60 -1.32
C TYR A 6 -8.36 7.57 -2.22
N GLY A 7 -7.50 7.03 -3.08
CA GLY A 7 -6.80 7.78 -4.13
C GLY A 7 -6.58 6.98 -5.42
N PRO A 8 -7.62 6.36 -6.00
CA PRO A 8 -7.45 5.51 -7.17
C PRO A 8 -7.15 6.36 -8.42
N LYS A 9 -6.08 6.01 -9.15
CA LYS A 9 -5.62 6.75 -10.34
C LYS A 9 -6.63 6.78 -11.51
N ASN A 10 -7.56 5.82 -11.55
CA ASN A 10 -8.59 5.72 -12.58
C ASN A 10 -9.87 6.53 -12.25
N ASP A 11 -9.98 7.11 -11.05
CA ASP A 11 -11.08 8.04 -10.74
C ASP A 11 -10.74 9.44 -11.26
N PRO A 12 -11.48 9.95 -12.27
CA PRO A 12 -11.21 11.27 -12.81
C PRO A 12 -11.40 12.38 -11.77
N TYR A 13 -12.33 12.27 -10.82
CA TYR A 13 -12.65 13.32 -9.84
C TYR A 13 -11.64 13.39 -8.69
N HIS A 14 -10.84 12.34 -8.52
CA HIS A 14 -9.63 12.37 -7.71
C HIS A 14 -8.49 13.13 -8.42
N ALA A 15 -8.36 12.97 -9.76
CA ALA A 15 -7.15 13.38 -10.48
C ALA A 15 -7.34 14.40 -11.61
N ASN A 16 -8.03 14.08 -12.71
CA ASN A 16 -8.05 14.96 -13.90
C ASN A 16 -9.18 16.00 -13.87
N LYS A 17 -10.25 15.69 -13.14
CA LYS A 17 -11.44 16.50 -12.90
C LYS A 17 -11.54 16.89 -11.42
N TRP A 18 -10.41 17.07 -10.74
CA TRP A 18 -10.38 17.38 -9.31
C TRP A 18 -11.14 18.66 -8.94
N ARG A 19 -11.27 19.60 -9.90
CA ARG A 19 -12.04 20.84 -9.75
C ARG A 19 -13.55 20.65 -9.83
N ASP A 20 -14.01 19.57 -10.46
CA ASP A 20 -15.44 19.31 -10.68
C ASP A 20 -16.00 18.53 -9.48
N PRO A 21 -17.21 18.82 -8.99
CA PRO A 21 -17.84 18.01 -7.94
C PRO A 21 -18.09 16.57 -8.41
N TYR A 22 -18.13 15.63 -7.47
CA TYR A 22 -18.64 14.30 -7.78
C TYR A 22 -20.13 14.39 -8.15
N PRO A 23 -20.59 13.65 -9.17
CA PRO A 23 -22.00 13.40 -9.41
C PRO A 23 -22.65 12.68 -8.21
N ASP A 24 -23.96 12.86 -8.04
CA ASP A 24 -24.69 12.38 -6.86
C ASP A 24 -24.61 10.85 -6.66
N ASP A 25 -24.63 10.07 -7.75
CA ASP A 25 -24.50 8.61 -7.73
C ASP A 25 -23.12 8.18 -7.22
N LYS A 26 -22.06 8.83 -7.70
CA LYS A 26 -20.68 8.57 -7.24
C LYS A 26 -20.43 9.06 -5.82
N LEU A 27 -21.06 10.16 -5.45
CA LEU A 27 -21.00 10.66 -4.08
C LEU A 27 -21.71 9.70 -3.11
N ALA A 28 -22.81 9.07 -3.53
CA ALA A 28 -23.49 8.04 -2.74
C ALA A 28 -22.63 6.78 -2.55
N GLU A 29 -21.96 6.30 -3.60
CA GLU A 29 -20.99 5.20 -3.50
C GLU A 29 -19.86 5.51 -2.49
N LEU A 30 -19.30 6.72 -2.53
CA LEU A 30 -18.29 7.17 -1.56
C LEU A 30 -18.85 7.24 -0.14
N LYS A 31 -20.11 7.65 0.03
CA LYS A 31 -20.76 7.70 1.35
C LYS A 31 -20.86 6.31 1.96
N GLU A 32 -21.18 5.28 1.17
CA GLU A 32 -21.21 3.90 1.67
C GLU A 32 -19.85 3.46 2.22
N LEU A 33 -18.75 3.84 1.57
CA LEU A 33 -17.40 3.56 2.06
C LEU A 33 -17.08 4.33 3.35
N VAL A 34 -17.48 5.60 3.44
CA VAL A 34 -17.33 6.41 4.65
C VAL A 34 -18.11 5.82 5.82
N ASP A 35 -19.36 5.42 5.60
CA ASP A 35 -20.20 4.81 6.63
C ASP A 35 -19.61 3.46 7.07
N LYS A 36 -19.12 2.64 6.13
CA LYS A 36 -18.43 1.38 6.44
C LYS A 36 -17.17 1.61 7.27
N GLY A 37 -16.40 2.66 6.96
CA GLY A 37 -15.22 3.05 7.74
C GLY A 37 -15.59 3.34 9.21
N LYS A 38 -16.64 4.12 9.44
CA LYS A 38 -17.14 4.41 10.80
C LYS A 38 -17.60 3.14 11.53
N GLU A 39 -18.34 2.26 10.87
CA GLU A 39 -18.80 0.99 11.45
C GLU A 39 -17.65 0.07 11.85
N THR A 40 -16.51 0.15 11.14
CA THR A 40 -15.36 -0.74 11.32
C THR A 40 -14.18 -0.11 12.05
N ASN A 41 -14.34 1.14 12.53
CA ASN A 41 -13.26 1.95 13.12
C ASN A 41 -12.04 2.15 12.19
N VAL A 42 -12.31 2.23 10.89
CA VAL A 42 -11.33 2.55 9.86
C VAL A 42 -11.59 3.96 9.37
N GLU A 43 -10.59 4.82 9.52
CA GLU A 43 -10.66 6.19 9.01
C GLU A 43 -10.62 6.17 7.48
N PHE A 44 -11.69 6.67 6.86
CA PHE A 44 -11.73 6.91 5.43
C PHE A 44 -11.07 8.25 5.13
N VAL A 45 -9.92 8.21 4.46
CA VAL A 45 -9.19 9.39 3.98
C VAL A 45 -9.49 9.57 2.50
N TRP A 46 -9.95 10.75 2.10
CA TRP A 46 -10.06 11.07 0.67
C TRP A 46 -8.84 11.85 0.20
N ALA A 47 -8.15 11.32 -0.81
CA ALA A 47 -7.02 12.01 -1.42
C ALA A 47 -7.47 12.86 -2.61
N ILE A 48 -6.82 13.99 -2.84
CA ILE A 48 -6.91 14.77 -4.08
C ILE A 48 -5.56 14.71 -4.81
N HIS A 49 -5.55 14.42 -6.10
CA HIS A 49 -4.34 14.45 -6.92
C HIS A 49 -4.31 15.69 -7.80
N VAL A 50 -3.47 16.64 -7.40
CA VAL A 50 -3.39 17.99 -7.99
C VAL A 50 -2.05 18.28 -8.66
N GLY A 51 -1.05 17.41 -8.45
CA GLY A 51 0.28 17.53 -9.02
C GLY A 51 0.25 17.80 -10.53
N GLY A 52 1.02 18.80 -10.97
CA GLY A 52 1.16 19.25 -12.36
C GLY A 52 -0.08 19.93 -12.95
N LYS A 53 -1.17 20.05 -12.19
CA LYS A 53 -2.47 20.56 -12.68
C LYS A 53 -2.98 21.76 -11.91
N ILE A 54 -2.51 21.96 -10.68
CA ILE A 54 -2.87 23.09 -9.83
C ILE A 54 -1.93 24.28 -10.05
N ASN A 55 -2.50 25.47 -10.10
CA ASN A 55 -1.75 26.72 -9.96
C ASN A 55 -1.87 27.20 -8.51
N LEU A 56 -0.81 26.98 -7.72
CA LEU A 56 -0.79 27.36 -6.30
C LEU A 56 -0.83 28.87 -6.05
N GLY A 57 -0.55 29.69 -7.07
CA GLY A 57 -0.69 31.15 -7.03
C GLY A 57 -2.09 31.66 -7.40
N ASN A 58 -3.00 30.79 -7.85
CA ASN A 58 -4.35 31.16 -8.25
C ASN A 58 -5.36 30.88 -7.11
N PRO A 59 -5.98 31.91 -6.50
CA PRO A 59 -6.99 31.73 -5.45
C PRO A 59 -8.17 30.85 -5.88
N ASP A 60 -8.56 30.87 -7.15
CA ASP A 60 -9.68 30.06 -7.65
C ASP A 60 -9.37 28.56 -7.55
N ASP A 61 -8.14 28.16 -7.86
CA ASP A 61 -7.70 26.77 -7.74
C ASP A 61 -7.68 26.32 -6.27
N ILE A 62 -7.21 27.19 -5.37
CA ILE A 62 -7.21 26.92 -3.93
C ILE A 62 -8.66 26.77 -3.41
N GLN A 63 -9.57 27.61 -3.90
CA GLN A 63 -10.98 27.52 -3.56
C GLN A 63 -11.59 26.20 -4.07
N LYS A 64 -11.23 25.75 -5.28
CA LYS A 64 -11.70 24.46 -5.81
C LYS A 64 -11.28 23.25 -4.96
N VAL A 65 -10.09 23.27 -4.36
CA VAL A 65 -9.68 22.23 -3.40
C VAL A 65 -10.61 22.23 -2.19
N LYS A 66 -10.91 23.41 -1.62
CA LYS A 66 -11.80 23.55 -0.47
C LYS A 66 -13.23 23.14 -0.79
N ASP A 67 -13.79 23.58 -1.93
CA ASP A 67 -15.14 23.20 -2.38
C ASP A 67 -15.27 21.67 -2.50
N LYS A 68 -14.24 21.01 -3.06
CA LYS A 68 -14.18 19.56 -3.18
C LYS A 68 -14.14 18.89 -1.79
N PHE A 69 -13.30 19.39 -0.89
CA PHE A 69 -13.24 18.88 0.48
C PHE A 69 -14.56 19.10 1.23
N ASP A 70 -15.24 20.23 1.03
CA ASP A 70 -16.53 20.52 1.65
C ASP A 70 -17.63 19.55 1.17
N GLN A 71 -17.66 19.21 -0.13
CA GLN A 71 -18.58 18.20 -0.66
C GLN A 71 -18.40 16.85 0.06
N LEU A 72 -17.15 16.42 0.21
CA LEU A 72 -16.81 15.13 0.82
C LEU A 72 -16.96 15.14 2.35
N TYR A 73 -16.65 16.28 2.98
CA TYR A 73 -16.96 16.51 4.39
C TYR A 73 -18.47 16.37 4.65
N GLY A 74 -19.31 16.84 3.72
CA GLY A 74 -20.77 16.72 3.77
C GLY A 74 -21.29 15.29 3.82
N ILE A 75 -20.58 14.32 3.23
CA ILE A 75 -20.91 12.89 3.35
C ILE A 75 -20.20 12.18 4.52
N GLY A 76 -19.42 12.92 5.30
CA GLY A 76 -18.83 12.43 6.54
C GLY A 76 -17.35 12.10 6.49
N VAL A 77 -16.61 12.48 5.43
CA VAL A 77 -15.15 12.37 5.41
C VAL A 77 -14.55 13.30 6.48
N ARG A 78 -13.58 12.80 7.25
CA ARG A 78 -12.93 13.53 8.34
C ARG A 78 -11.40 13.50 8.30
N GLN A 79 -10.82 13.03 7.20
CA GLN A 79 -9.41 13.21 6.92
C GLN A 79 -9.19 13.34 5.41
N PHE A 80 -8.25 14.18 5.01
CA PHE A 80 -7.95 14.46 3.61
C PHE A 80 -6.46 14.30 3.31
N ALA A 81 -6.15 13.91 2.08
CA ALA A 81 -4.79 13.85 1.58
C ALA A 81 -4.61 14.69 0.31
N VAL A 82 -3.41 15.23 0.09
CA VAL A 82 -3.07 16.04 -1.09
C VAL A 82 -1.84 15.44 -1.78
N PHE A 83 -2.01 15.01 -3.02
CA PHE A 83 -1.01 14.24 -3.77
C PHE A 83 -0.42 15.05 -4.93
N PHE A 84 0.91 15.04 -4.98
CA PHE A 84 1.75 15.67 -5.99
C PHE A 84 2.66 14.65 -6.71
N ASP A 85 2.52 13.37 -6.41
CA ASP A 85 3.28 12.30 -7.05
C ASP A 85 3.07 12.28 -8.58
N ASP A 86 4.08 11.75 -9.28
CA ASP A 86 4.11 11.53 -10.73
C ASP A 86 4.03 12.80 -11.61
N ALA A 87 4.09 13.99 -11.03
CA ALA A 87 3.97 15.24 -11.79
C ALA A 87 4.85 16.37 -11.25
N ALA A 88 5.45 17.14 -12.16
CA ALA A 88 6.19 18.35 -11.80
C ALA A 88 5.22 19.51 -11.56
N THR A 89 5.35 20.21 -10.43
CA THR A 89 4.52 21.39 -10.11
C THR A 89 5.41 22.55 -9.69
N ASP A 90 5.05 23.78 -10.08
CA ASP A 90 5.64 24.96 -9.46
C ASP A 90 5.33 24.94 -7.96
N ASN A 91 6.38 24.76 -7.15
CA ASN A 91 6.28 24.56 -5.71
C ASN A 91 6.56 25.84 -4.90
N THR A 92 6.68 27.00 -5.56
CA THR A 92 6.99 28.29 -4.93
C THR A 92 6.04 28.58 -3.76
N GLN A 93 4.76 28.27 -3.93
CA GLN A 93 3.70 28.52 -2.95
C GLN A 93 3.26 27.26 -2.19
N LEU A 94 4.01 26.15 -2.27
CA LEU A 94 3.60 24.87 -1.71
C LEU A 94 3.47 24.90 -0.19
N VAL A 95 4.46 25.46 0.50
CA VAL A 95 4.46 25.56 1.97
C VAL A 95 3.29 26.42 2.47
N SER A 96 3.09 27.59 1.87
CA SER A 96 1.99 28.48 2.25
C SER A 96 0.64 27.83 1.97
N PHE A 97 0.46 27.17 0.82
CA PHE A 97 -0.75 26.45 0.48
C PHE A 97 -1.07 25.33 1.49
N MET A 98 -0.12 24.44 1.78
CA MET A 98 -0.35 23.32 2.68
C MET A 98 -0.61 23.79 4.12
N ASN A 99 0.13 24.79 4.60
CA ASN A 99 -0.08 25.35 5.94
C ASN A 99 -1.41 26.09 6.06
N ASP A 100 -1.82 26.84 5.02
CA ASP A 100 -3.11 27.49 5.00
C ASP A 100 -4.26 26.47 4.95
N LEU A 101 -4.10 25.36 4.23
CA LEU A 101 -5.10 24.30 4.19
C LEU A 101 -5.22 23.59 5.55
N GLN A 102 -4.09 23.31 6.20
CA GLN A 102 -4.09 22.74 7.55
C GLN A 102 -4.76 23.70 8.57
N LYS A 103 -4.33 24.96 8.64
CA LYS A 103 -4.81 25.91 9.67
C LYS A 103 -6.19 26.46 9.39
N LYS A 104 -6.43 26.91 8.16
CA LYS A 104 -7.65 27.67 7.82
C LYS A 104 -8.80 26.78 7.35
N TYR A 105 -8.53 25.52 7.04
CA TYR A 105 -9.57 24.55 6.67
C TYR A 105 -9.66 23.42 7.70
N VAL A 106 -8.59 22.63 7.90
CA VAL A 106 -8.65 21.43 8.76
C VAL A 106 -8.91 21.80 10.23
N GLU A 107 -8.05 22.62 10.84
CA GLU A 107 -8.23 23.04 12.24
C GLU A 107 -9.52 23.84 12.44
N ALA A 108 -9.89 24.68 11.48
CA ALA A 108 -11.10 25.50 11.54
C ALA A 108 -12.40 24.67 11.57
N LYS A 109 -12.39 23.43 11.05
CA LYS A 109 -13.55 22.51 11.14
C LYS A 109 -13.69 21.89 12.53
N GLY A 110 -12.60 21.77 13.29
CA GLY A 110 -12.58 21.23 14.65
C GLY A 110 -12.73 19.71 14.78
N ASP A 111 -13.26 19.04 13.76
CA ASP A 111 -13.47 17.58 13.74
C ASP A 111 -12.74 16.86 12.59
N VAL A 112 -11.87 17.55 11.86
CA VAL A 112 -11.07 16.99 10.75
C VAL A 112 -9.66 16.70 11.25
N ARG A 113 -9.16 15.49 10.96
CA ARG A 113 -7.79 15.06 11.29
C ARG A 113 -6.75 15.76 10.40
N PRO A 114 -5.47 15.80 10.85
CA PRO A 114 -4.38 16.37 10.07
C PRO A 114 -4.27 15.84 8.64
N LEU A 115 -3.82 16.71 7.74
CA LEU A 115 -3.60 16.38 6.33
C LEU A 115 -2.51 15.33 6.15
N ILE A 116 -2.67 14.51 5.12
CA ILE A 116 -1.61 13.67 4.57
C ILE A 116 -1.13 14.28 3.25
N PHE A 117 0.17 14.32 3.01
CA PHE A 117 0.76 14.90 1.81
C PHE A 117 1.66 13.88 1.09
N CYS A 118 1.39 13.60 -0.19
CA CYS A 118 2.32 12.84 -1.02
C CYS A 118 3.16 13.80 -1.87
N PRO A 119 4.48 13.89 -1.63
CA PRO A 119 5.34 14.81 -2.37
C PRO A 119 5.57 14.40 -3.83
N GLN A 120 5.95 15.36 -4.67
CA GLN A 120 6.46 15.08 -6.03
C GLN A 120 7.68 14.14 -6.02
N PHE A 121 8.60 14.38 -5.09
CA PHE A 121 9.73 13.49 -4.83
C PHE A 121 9.39 12.62 -3.61
N TYR A 122 8.88 11.41 -3.86
CA TYR A 122 8.42 10.49 -2.82
C TYR A 122 9.35 9.28 -2.61
N ASN A 123 10.51 9.25 -3.28
CA ASN A 123 11.56 8.26 -3.06
C ASN A 123 12.96 8.84 -3.27
N LYS A 124 13.96 8.21 -2.65
CA LYS A 124 15.36 8.70 -2.61
C LYS A 124 16.00 8.76 -3.98
N ASN A 125 15.89 7.68 -4.76
CA ASN A 125 16.51 7.59 -6.07
C ASN A 125 16.03 8.70 -7.01
N HIS A 126 14.72 8.98 -7.00
CA HIS A 126 14.15 10.08 -7.78
C HIS A 126 14.58 11.45 -7.25
N ALA A 127 14.60 11.64 -5.92
CA ALA A 127 15.06 12.88 -5.30
C ALA A 127 16.51 13.19 -5.67
N ILE A 128 17.42 12.23 -5.56
CA ILE A 128 18.84 12.42 -5.89
C ILE A 128 19.03 12.67 -7.39
N SER A 129 18.47 11.80 -8.24
CA SER A 129 18.70 11.85 -9.69
C SER A 129 18.14 13.11 -10.37
N ARG A 130 17.20 13.83 -9.73
CA ARG A 130 16.56 15.03 -10.27
C ARG A 130 16.79 16.29 -9.43
N GLY A 131 17.65 16.24 -8.40
CA GLY A 131 17.92 17.40 -7.54
C GLY A 131 16.76 17.80 -6.62
N GLY A 132 15.92 16.85 -6.23
CA GLY A 132 14.75 17.02 -5.37
C GLY A 132 15.05 17.17 -3.87
N GLU A 133 16.30 17.05 -3.41
CA GLU A 133 16.63 17.16 -1.98
C GLU A 133 16.33 18.56 -1.41
N GLY A 134 16.55 19.62 -2.19
CA GLY A 134 16.18 20.98 -1.78
C GLY A 134 14.67 21.14 -1.59
N TYR A 135 13.87 20.49 -2.46
CA TYR A 135 12.42 20.41 -2.32
C TYR A 135 12.02 19.67 -1.04
N LEU A 136 12.63 18.52 -0.76
CA LEU A 136 12.37 17.75 0.46
C LEU A 136 12.71 18.55 1.72
N ARG A 137 13.85 19.25 1.74
CA ARG A 137 14.22 20.15 2.85
C ARG A 137 13.24 21.30 3.04
N ASN A 138 12.56 21.75 1.99
CA ASN A 138 11.54 22.79 2.13
C ASN A 138 10.29 22.28 2.86
N LEU A 139 10.01 20.97 2.83
CA LEU A 139 8.85 20.39 3.50
C LEU A 139 8.92 20.45 5.04
N ARG A 140 10.10 20.72 5.63
CA ARG A 140 10.22 21.00 7.08
C ARG A 140 9.36 22.18 7.54
N ASN A 141 9.10 23.11 6.62
CA ASN A 141 8.35 24.32 6.90
C ASN A 141 6.84 24.09 6.85
N PHE A 142 6.40 22.85 6.56
CA PHE A 142 5.01 22.47 6.72
C PHE A 142 4.61 22.49 8.19
N ASP A 143 3.34 22.72 8.45
CA ASP A 143 2.75 22.56 9.76
C ASP A 143 3.06 21.17 10.36
N GLU A 144 3.35 21.12 11.66
CA GLU A 144 3.86 19.94 12.36
C GLU A 144 2.85 18.79 12.50
N ASP A 145 1.58 19.05 12.18
CA ASP A 145 0.55 18.02 12.13
C ASP A 145 0.49 17.30 10.76
N ILE A 146 0.94 17.95 9.68
CA ILE A 146 0.84 17.42 8.32
C ILE A 146 1.76 16.19 8.13
N GLN A 147 1.17 15.03 7.85
CA GLN A 147 1.91 13.80 7.58
C GLN A 147 2.51 13.82 6.17
N ILE A 148 3.78 13.45 6.01
CA ILE A 148 4.46 13.44 4.71
C ILE A 148 4.75 12.01 4.27
N MET A 149 4.27 11.63 3.09
CA MET A 149 4.40 10.27 2.56
C MET A 149 5.79 10.01 1.97
N TRP A 150 6.27 8.77 2.11
CA TRP A 150 7.53 8.30 1.53
C TRP A 150 7.46 6.81 1.15
N THR A 151 8.03 6.44 0.00
CA THR A 151 8.04 5.04 -0.49
C THR A 151 9.39 4.33 -0.28
N GLY A 152 10.38 5.03 0.26
CA GLY A 152 11.71 4.50 0.53
C GLY A 152 12.76 4.87 -0.52
N ASP A 153 13.75 3.99 -0.71
CA ASP A 153 14.85 4.26 -1.66
C ASP A 153 14.37 4.33 -3.12
N TYR A 154 13.33 3.57 -3.46
CA TYR A 154 12.70 3.51 -4.77
C TYR A 154 11.17 3.61 -4.63
N VAL A 155 10.46 3.52 -5.75
CA VAL A 155 8.99 3.39 -5.74
C VAL A 155 8.58 2.14 -4.96
N VAL A 156 9.29 1.03 -5.16
CA VAL A 156 9.11 -0.24 -4.44
C VAL A 156 10.40 -0.49 -3.65
N SER A 157 10.30 -0.53 -2.32
CA SER A 157 11.48 -0.56 -1.45
C SER A 157 11.36 -1.57 -0.32
N ARG A 158 12.52 -2.08 0.11
CA ARG A 158 12.70 -2.46 1.52
C ARG A 158 12.65 -1.19 2.38
N ILE A 159 12.04 -1.28 3.55
CA ILE A 159 11.98 -0.22 4.55
C ILE A 159 12.76 -0.70 5.77
N ASN A 160 13.78 0.06 6.14
CA ASN A 160 14.63 -0.15 7.30
C ASN A 160 15.02 1.21 7.90
N GLN A 161 15.74 1.20 9.02
CA GLN A 161 16.06 2.45 9.72
C GLN A 161 16.83 3.45 8.84
N SER A 162 17.80 3.02 8.02
CA SER A 162 18.57 3.96 7.19
C SER A 162 17.76 4.61 6.08
N VAL A 163 16.70 3.95 5.60
CA VAL A 163 15.72 4.53 4.66
C VAL A 163 14.90 5.62 5.36
N ILE A 164 14.52 5.41 6.62
CA ILE A 164 13.81 6.41 7.41
C ILE A 164 14.72 7.58 7.77
N ASP A 165 15.91 7.30 8.32
CA ASP A 165 16.89 8.32 8.72
C ASP A 165 17.18 9.29 7.58
N TYR A 166 17.37 8.79 6.36
CA TYR A 166 17.61 9.65 5.19
C TYR A 166 16.50 10.71 4.99
N ILE A 167 15.23 10.30 5.04
CA ILE A 167 14.13 11.24 4.80
C ILE A 167 13.87 12.10 6.03
N THR A 168 13.89 11.55 7.25
CA THR A 168 13.65 12.31 8.48
C THR A 168 14.78 13.33 8.72
N ASP A 169 16.02 13.01 8.36
CA ASP A 169 17.14 13.96 8.31
C ASP A 169 16.95 15.07 7.29
N LEU A 170 16.07 14.93 6.30
CA LEU A 170 15.72 15.95 5.31
C LEU A 170 14.47 16.74 5.70
N ILE A 171 13.45 16.11 6.29
CA ILE A 171 12.16 16.73 6.62
C ILE A 171 12.03 17.12 8.11
N GLY A 172 12.98 16.75 8.96
CA GLY A 172 13.07 17.15 10.36
C GLY A 172 11.90 16.67 11.24
N ARG A 173 11.25 15.56 10.88
CA ARG A 173 10.06 15.02 11.54
C ARG A 173 9.85 13.56 11.14
N ASP A 174 8.98 12.86 11.87
CA ASP A 174 8.59 11.49 11.55
C ASP A 174 7.89 11.43 10.18
N VAL A 175 8.10 10.31 9.48
CA VAL A 175 7.63 10.12 8.10
C VAL A 175 6.49 9.10 8.03
N TYR A 176 5.53 9.34 7.13
CA TYR A 176 4.41 8.44 6.88
C TYR A 176 4.74 7.53 5.69
N ILE A 177 4.72 6.21 5.86
CA ILE A 177 5.15 5.30 4.80
C ILE A 177 4.00 4.96 3.86
N TRP A 178 4.19 5.22 2.56
CA TRP A 178 3.45 4.59 1.48
C TRP A 178 4.26 3.39 1.01
N TRP A 179 3.86 2.19 1.41
CA TRP A 179 4.56 0.98 1.05
C TRP A 179 3.95 0.30 -0.19
N ASN A 180 4.69 0.25 -1.30
CA ASN A 180 4.23 -0.38 -2.54
C ASN A 180 4.39 -1.91 -2.52
N TYR A 181 3.61 -2.54 -1.64
CA TYR A 181 3.40 -3.99 -1.54
C TYR A 181 2.02 -4.21 -0.89
N PRO A 182 1.18 -5.16 -1.35
CA PRO A 182 1.44 -6.19 -2.37
C PRO A 182 1.11 -5.78 -3.81
N VAL A 183 0.89 -4.50 -4.13
CA VAL A 183 0.51 -4.05 -5.49
C VAL A 183 1.22 -4.80 -6.62
N ASN A 184 0.48 -5.21 -7.66
CA ASN A 184 1.01 -5.96 -8.80
C ASN A 184 0.82 -5.20 -10.12
N ASP A 185 0.80 -3.88 -10.05
CA ASP A 185 0.87 -3.02 -11.22
C ASP A 185 2.30 -3.04 -11.82
N LEU A 186 2.61 -2.06 -12.68
CA LEU A 186 3.93 -1.91 -13.30
C LEU A 186 4.39 -3.17 -14.07
N GLY A 187 3.46 -3.79 -14.81
CA GLY A 187 3.73 -4.94 -15.68
C GLY A 187 3.63 -6.31 -15.01
N ARG A 188 3.22 -6.38 -13.73
CA ARG A 188 3.16 -7.64 -12.95
C ARG A 188 1.75 -8.14 -12.68
N ALA A 189 0.74 -7.62 -13.38
CA ALA A 189 -0.66 -7.95 -13.10
C ALA A 189 -1.01 -9.44 -13.34
N HIS A 190 -0.11 -10.19 -13.97
CA HIS A 190 -0.18 -11.64 -14.16
C HIS A 190 0.32 -12.45 -12.94
N LEU A 191 0.88 -11.78 -11.92
CA LEU A 191 1.37 -12.39 -10.68
C LEU A 191 0.52 -11.92 -9.50
N LEU A 192 0.15 -12.85 -8.63
CA LEU A 192 -0.43 -12.53 -7.33
C LEU A 192 0.68 -12.49 -6.30
N HIS A 193 0.83 -11.37 -5.61
CA HIS A 193 1.82 -11.22 -4.55
C HIS A 193 1.22 -11.69 -3.22
N MET A 194 1.23 -13.00 -3.01
CA MET A 194 0.60 -13.65 -1.86
C MET A 194 1.60 -14.35 -0.94
N GLY A 195 2.90 -14.14 -1.11
CA GLY A 195 3.94 -14.69 -0.24
C GLY A 195 4.24 -13.86 1.03
N PRO A 196 5.06 -14.40 1.94
CA PRO A 196 5.64 -13.62 3.02
C PRO A 196 6.63 -12.57 2.47
N THR A 197 7.04 -11.65 3.32
CA THR A 197 7.91 -10.53 2.92
C THR A 197 8.87 -10.14 4.04
N ASP A 198 10.14 -9.99 3.68
CA ASP A 198 11.24 -9.56 4.55
C ASP A 198 11.64 -8.10 4.29
N ALA A 199 10.76 -7.36 3.61
CA ALA A 199 11.03 -6.00 3.18
C ALA A 199 10.65 -4.93 4.21
N LEU A 200 10.14 -5.31 5.38
CA LEU A 200 9.94 -4.42 6.51
C LEU A 200 10.83 -4.89 7.68
N ALA A 201 11.84 -4.10 8.03
CA ALA A 201 12.65 -4.37 9.21
C ALA A 201 11.82 -4.14 10.49
N PRO A 202 12.01 -4.92 11.56
CA PRO A 202 11.32 -4.68 12.83
C PRO A 202 11.84 -3.41 13.52
N ASN A 203 11.02 -2.84 14.41
CA ASN A 203 11.38 -1.77 15.36
C ASN A 203 11.99 -0.52 14.71
N ILE A 204 11.39 -0.07 13.61
CA ILE A 204 11.76 1.16 12.94
C ILE A 204 11.24 2.36 13.73
N GLU A 205 12.13 3.28 14.09
CA GLU A 205 11.82 4.55 14.76
C GLU A 205 11.48 5.65 13.74
N HIS A 206 10.84 6.72 14.18
CA HIS A 206 10.49 7.90 13.37
C HIS A 206 9.57 7.63 12.17
N MET A 207 8.78 6.56 12.25
CA MET A 207 7.69 6.26 11.33
C MET A 207 6.35 6.65 11.99
N SER A 208 5.70 7.68 11.48
CA SER A 208 4.42 8.17 12.03
C SER A 208 3.22 7.30 11.64
N GLY A 209 3.39 6.46 10.62
CA GLY A 209 2.39 5.48 10.18
C GLY A 209 2.83 4.75 8.92
N LEU A 210 2.09 3.71 8.56
CA LEU A 210 2.32 2.92 7.36
C LEU A 210 0.98 2.60 6.70
N VAL A 211 0.87 2.91 5.41
CA VAL A 211 -0.18 2.42 4.53
C VAL A 211 0.44 1.59 3.42
N SER A 212 -0.30 0.57 3.01
CA SER A 212 0.11 -0.35 1.95
C SER A 212 -0.67 -0.03 0.67
N ASN A 213 0.01 -0.14 -0.48
CA ASN A 213 -0.63 -0.14 -1.79
C ASN A 213 -1.00 -1.59 -2.18
N PRO A 214 -2.29 -1.94 -2.20
CA PRO A 214 -2.73 -3.29 -2.52
C PRO A 214 -2.82 -3.57 -4.03
N MET A 215 -2.97 -4.84 -4.40
CA MET A 215 -3.34 -5.25 -5.76
C MET A 215 -4.78 -4.86 -6.09
N ASN A 216 -5.16 -4.88 -7.37
CA ASN A 216 -6.57 -4.75 -7.77
C ASN A 216 -7.42 -5.97 -7.36
N GLN A 217 -6.78 -7.13 -7.11
CA GLN A 217 -7.45 -8.36 -6.68
C GLN A 217 -7.73 -8.32 -5.17
N ALA A 218 -8.83 -7.65 -4.78
CA ALA A 218 -9.18 -7.35 -3.38
C ALA A 218 -9.14 -8.56 -2.43
N GLN A 219 -9.65 -9.73 -2.86
CA GLN A 219 -9.65 -10.93 -2.01
C GLN A 219 -8.23 -11.49 -1.81
N CYS A 220 -7.40 -11.48 -2.85
CA CYS A 220 -6.02 -11.96 -2.78
C CYS A 220 -5.15 -11.11 -1.84
N ASN A 221 -5.44 -9.81 -1.73
CA ASN A 221 -4.72 -8.92 -0.81
C ASN A 221 -4.85 -9.31 0.66
N LYS A 222 -5.89 -10.06 1.06
CA LYS A 222 -6.11 -10.41 2.47
C LYS A 222 -4.92 -11.13 3.10
N VAL A 223 -4.20 -11.95 2.33
CA VAL A 223 -2.98 -12.65 2.81
C VAL A 223 -1.92 -11.63 3.23
N SER A 224 -1.53 -10.74 2.32
CA SER A 224 -0.47 -9.77 2.58
C SER A 224 -0.90 -8.69 3.57
N LEU A 225 -2.17 -8.24 3.52
CA LEU A 225 -2.72 -7.27 4.47
C LEU A 225 -2.81 -7.84 5.90
N PHE A 226 -3.02 -9.15 6.06
CA PHE A 226 -2.94 -9.80 7.37
C PHE A 226 -1.53 -9.68 7.96
N SER A 227 -0.50 -9.97 7.17
CA SER A 227 0.90 -9.81 7.58
C SER A 227 1.23 -8.35 7.95
N ILE A 228 0.78 -7.40 7.13
CA ILE A 228 0.97 -5.96 7.38
C ILE A 228 0.25 -5.51 8.65
N ALA A 229 -0.93 -6.06 8.95
CA ALA A 229 -1.64 -5.80 10.19
C ALA A 229 -0.85 -6.32 11.41
N ASN A 230 -0.25 -7.51 11.33
CA ASN A 230 0.60 -8.04 12.39
C ASN A 230 1.84 -7.15 12.61
N TYR A 231 2.54 -6.78 11.53
CA TYR A 231 3.71 -5.90 11.60
C TYR A 231 3.38 -4.54 12.23
N THR A 232 2.34 -3.86 11.73
CA THR A 232 1.96 -2.51 12.20
C THR A 232 1.38 -2.49 13.61
N TRP A 233 0.96 -3.64 14.14
CA TRP A 233 0.49 -3.77 15.52
C TRP A 233 1.62 -4.14 16.49
N ASN A 234 2.52 -5.04 16.10
CA ASN A 234 3.60 -5.53 16.95
C ASN A 234 4.84 -5.86 16.12
N SER A 235 5.59 -4.83 15.72
CA SER A 235 6.79 -4.98 14.90
C SER A 235 7.88 -5.80 15.58
N GLU A 236 7.99 -5.74 16.91
CA GLU A 236 9.04 -6.43 17.68
C GLU A 236 8.92 -7.95 17.58
N LYS A 237 7.69 -8.46 17.60
CA LYS A 237 7.38 -9.89 17.53
C LYS A 237 6.91 -10.34 16.15
N TYR A 238 6.97 -9.46 15.16
CA TYR A 238 6.52 -9.77 13.82
C TYR A 238 7.43 -10.83 13.18
N ASP A 239 6.81 -11.92 12.74
CA ASP A 239 7.41 -12.96 11.93
C ASP A 239 6.60 -13.05 10.63
N SER A 240 7.26 -12.80 9.50
CA SER A 240 6.63 -12.76 8.18
C SER A 240 6.10 -14.13 7.76
N GLN A 241 6.84 -15.19 8.03
CA GLN A 241 6.52 -16.56 7.69
C GLN A 241 5.36 -17.09 8.52
N GLN A 242 5.39 -16.87 9.84
CA GLN A 242 4.30 -17.25 10.73
C GLN A 242 3.03 -16.46 10.38
N SER A 243 3.13 -15.15 10.16
CA SER A 243 1.98 -14.31 9.77
C SER A 243 1.36 -14.77 8.46
N TRP A 244 2.19 -15.18 7.50
CA TRP A 244 1.73 -15.72 6.22
C TRP A 244 0.94 -17.02 6.41
N GLN A 245 1.45 -17.96 7.20
CA GLN A 245 0.77 -19.23 7.50
C GLN A 245 -0.53 -19.02 8.31
N ASP A 246 -0.50 -18.14 9.31
CA ASP A 246 -1.66 -17.80 10.14
C ASP A 246 -2.79 -17.17 9.33
N SER A 247 -2.45 -16.45 8.24
CA SER A 247 -3.44 -15.81 7.37
C SER A 247 -4.39 -16.81 6.72
N TRP A 248 -3.92 -18.04 6.42
CA TRP A 248 -4.68 -19.02 5.65
C TRP A 248 -5.96 -19.45 6.38
N GLN A 249 -5.80 -19.88 7.64
CA GLN A 249 -6.92 -20.29 8.51
C GLN A 249 -7.78 -19.12 8.97
N ARG A 250 -7.30 -17.87 8.83
CA ARG A 250 -8.08 -16.67 9.14
C ARG A 250 -8.98 -16.25 7.97
N ILE A 251 -8.58 -16.59 6.74
CA ILE A 251 -9.30 -16.27 5.51
C ILE A 251 -10.34 -17.35 5.19
N ILE A 252 -9.96 -18.63 5.28
CA ILE A 252 -10.87 -19.77 5.11
C ILE A 252 -11.07 -20.41 6.49
N THR A 253 -12.28 -20.26 7.05
CA THR A 253 -12.56 -20.57 8.46
C THR A 253 -13.50 -21.75 8.67
N ASP A 254 -14.21 -22.18 7.63
CA ASP A 254 -15.39 -23.04 7.70
C ASP A 254 -15.39 -24.21 6.71
N ASP A 255 -14.32 -24.35 5.91
CA ASP A 255 -14.17 -25.41 4.92
C ASP A 255 -12.71 -25.91 4.89
N GLU A 256 -12.49 -27.14 5.36
CA GLU A 256 -11.17 -27.76 5.46
C GLU A 256 -10.59 -28.13 4.08
N GLU A 257 -11.42 -28.58 3.14
CA GLU A 257 -10.99 -28.92 1.79
C GLU A 257 -10.58 -27.66 1.02
N ALA A 258 -11.39 -26.60 1.12
CA ALA A 258 -11.08 -25.30 0.53
C ALA A 258 -9.83 -24.68 1.18
N LEU A 259 -9.66 -24.81 2.51
CA LEU A 259 -8.46 -24.34 3.20
C LEU A 259 -7.22 -25.04 2.67
N GLU A 260 -7.24 -26.36 2.52
CA GLU A 260 -6.08 -27.09 2.00
C GLU A 260 -5.78 -26.71 0.55
N ALA A 261 -6.80 -26.61 -0.31
CA ALA A 261 -6.61 -26.10 -1.67
C ALA A 261 -6.02 -24.67 -1.69
N PHE A 262 -6.50 -23.79 -0.79
CA PHE A 262 -6.05 -22.42 -0.66
C PHE A 262 -4.60 -22.32 -0.20
N LYS A 263 -4.20 -23.08 0.83
CA LYS A 263 -2.79 -23.14 1.28
C LYS A 263 -1.87 -23.45 0.12
N ILE A 264 -2.28 -24.38 -0.73
CA ILE A 264 -1.40 -24.75 -1.82
C ILE A 264 -1.42 -23.69 -2.92
N PHE A 265 -2.57 -23.13 -3.28
CA PHE A 265 -2.64 -22.00 -4.20
C PHE A 265 -1.71 -20.86 -3.77
N VAL A 266 -1.79 -20.44 -2.51
CA VAL A 266 -0.96 -19.36 -1.95
C VAL A 266 0.53 -19.70 -2.01
N GLN A 267 0.93 -20.94 -1.75
CA GLN A 267 2.33 -21.39 -1.90
C GLN A 267 2.83 -21.38 -3.35
N ASN A 268 1.96 -21.58 -4.35
CA ASN A 268 2.33 -21.41 -5.76
C ASN A 268 2.37 -19.94 -6.17
N CYS A 269 1.80 -19.02 -5.38
CA CYS A 269 1.85 -17.57 -5.57
C CYS A 269 2.79 -16.87 -4.59
N ALA A 270 3.69 -17.63 -3.94
CA ALA A 270 4.56 -17.12 -2.89
C ALA A 270 5.73 -16.29 -3.44
N ALA A 271 6.24 -16.66 -4.62
CA ALA A 271 7.34 -15.95 -5.28
C ALA A 271 6.85 -14.60 -5.81
N ALA A 272 6.96 -13.57 -4.98
CA ALA A 272 6.64 -12.20 -5.35
C ALA A 272 7.94 -11.40 -5.52
N PRO A 273 8.26 -10.88 -6.73
CA PRO A 273 9.52 -10.16 -6.99
C PRO A 273 9.70 -8.88 -6.16
N MET A 274 8.64 -8.42 -5.47
CA MET A 274 8.63 -7.24 -4.61
C MET A 274 8.51 -7.55 -3.12
N SER A 275 8.44 -8.82 -2.74
CA SER A 275 8.48 -9.22 -1.33
C SER A 275 9.87 -9.03 -0.72
N PHE A 276 10.90 -8.99 -1.59
CA PHE A 276 12.32 -9.05 -1.27
C PHE A 276 12.71 -10.18 -0.30
N GLY A 277 11.83 -11.18 -0.12
CA GLY A 277 12.14 -12.43 0.56
C GLY A 277 12.58 -13.47 -0.45
N ASP A 278 13.48 -14.35 -0.03
CA ASP A 278 13.87 -15.53 -0.81
C ASP A 278 12.84 -16.63 -0.57
N VAL A 279 11.64 -16.45 -1.13
CA VAL A 279 10.56 -17.41 -1.02
C VAL A 279 10.32 -18.04 -2.39
N ASP A 280 10.76 -19.28 -2.53
CA ASP A 280 10.50 -20.08 -3.72
C ASP A 280 9.01 -20.41 -3.82
N GLU A 281 8.51 -20.48 -5.05
CA GLU A 281 7.19 -21.04 -5.31
C GLU A 281 7.21 -22.56 -5.11
N SER A 282 6.07 -23.12 -4.69
CA SER A 282 5.87 -24.57 -4.69
C SER A 282 6.85 -25.39 -3.83
N VAL A 283 7.44 -24.80 -2.79
CA VAL A 283 8.45 -25.46 -1.92
C VAL A 283 7.98 -26.82 -1.39
N TYR A 284 6.69 -26.98 -1.10
CA TYR A 284 6.10 -28.24 -0.68
C TYR A 284 6.29 -29.41 -1.68
N LEU A 285 6.60 -29.12 -2.95
CA LEU A 285 6.91 -30.13 -3.98
C LEU A 285 8.39 -30.57 -3.96
N GLN A 286 9.30 -29.83 -3.34
CA GLN A 286 10.74 -30.11 -3.38
C GLN A 286 11.08 -31.53 -2.92
N PRO A 287 10.56 -32.06 -1.79
CA PRO A 287 10.90 -33.41 -1.35
C PRO A 287 10.51 -34.50 -2.36
N TYR A 288 9.41 -34.29 -3.10
CA TYR A 288 8.93 -35.22 -4.12
C TYR A 288 9.80 -35.20 -5.37
N PHE A 289 10.20 -34.00 -5.82
CA PHE A 289 11.14 -33.86 -6.93
C PHE A 289 12.52 -34.41 -6.58
N GLU A 290 13.00 -34.18 -5.36
CA GLU A 290 14.27 -34.73 -4.88
C GLU A 290 14.25 -36.26 -4.83
N ALA A 291 13.18 -36.86 -4.29
CA ALA A 291 13.01 -38.31 -4.25
C ALA A 291 12.99 -38.92 -5.65
N PHE A 292 12.21 -38.33 -6.57
CA PHE A 292 12.16 -38.75 -7.97
C PHE A 292 13.53 -38.61 -8.66
N ASN A 293 14.15 -37.43 -8.57
CA ASN A 293 15.42 -37.12 -9.23
C ASN A 293 16.54 -38.04 -8.73
N LYS A 294 16.59 -38.32 -7.43
CA LYS A 294 17.58 -39.23 -6.84
C LYS A 294 17.55 -40.61 -7.51
N LYS A 295 16.37 -41.21 -7.65
CA LYS A 295 16.22 -42.52 -8.29
C LYS A 295 16.40 -42.47 -9.81
N TYR A 296 15.86 -41.43 -10.44
CA TYR A 296 15.99 -41.21 -11.88
C TYR A 296 17.47 -41.13 -12.30
N TYR A 297 18.28 -40.31 -11.62
CA TYR A 297 19.71 -40.16 -11.92
C TYR A 297 20.55 -41.38 -11.49
N ALA A 298 20.09 -42.17 -10.52
CA ALA A 298 20.71 -43.44 -10.15
C ALA A 298 20.32 -44.61 -11.07
N ASN A 299 19.41 -44.39 -12.04
CA ASN A 299 18.86 -45.43 -12.91
C ASN A 299 18.16 -46.57 -12.12
N GLU A 300 17.50 -46.21 -11.02
CA GLU A 300 16.69 -47.09 -10.16
C GLU A 300 15.19 -47.03 -10.55
N ASP A 301 14.37 -47.95 -10.04
CA ASP A 301 12.90 -47.90 -10.24
C ASP A 301 12.26 -46.76 -9.43
N TYR A 302 11.82 -45.73 -10.15
CA TYR A 302 11.14 -44.53 -9.64
C TYR A 302 9.61 -44.55 -9.83
N SER A 303 9.01 -45.71 -10.14
CA SER A 303 7.57 -45.80 -10.45
C SER A 303 6.68 -45.27 -9.32
N GLN A 304 7.06 -45.51 -8.06
CA GLN A 304 6.33 -45.00 -6.90
C GLN A 304 6.44 -43.47 -6.79
N GLU A 305 7.64 -42.91 -6.88
CA GLU A 305 7.89 -41.46 -6.79
C GLU A 305 7.18 -40.72 -7.92
N ALA A 306 7.14 -41.30 -9.13
CA ALA A 306 6.37 -40.77 -10.25
C ALA A 306 4.86 -40.76 -9.96
N LEU A 307 4.31 -41.84 -9.38
CA LEU A 307 2.90 -41.90 -8.99
C LEU A 307 2.55 -40.90 -7.90
N GLU A 308 3.44 -40.67 -6.93
CA GLU A 308 3.28 -39.64 -5.89
C GLU A 308 3.26 -38.23 -6.50
N LEU A 309 4.16 -37.91 -7.44
CA LEU A 309 4.12 -36.62 -8.17
C LEU A 309 2.83 -36.45 -8.99
N ILE A 310 2.31 -37.52 -9.60
CA ILE A 310 1.06 -37.49 -10.37
C ILE A 310 -0.16 -37.31 -9.44
N SER A 311 -0.17 -37.93 -8.26
CA SER A 311 -1.28 -37.80 -7.31
C SER A 311 -1.39 -36.38 -6.76
N LEU A 312 -0.27 -35.68 -6.58
CA LEU A 312 -0.24 -34.26 -6.22
C LEU A 312 -0.83 -33.35 -7.30
N LYS A 313 -0.74 -33.70 -8.58
CA LYS A 313 -1.43 -32.97 -9.67
C LYS A 313 -2.95 -33.09 -9.59
N LYS A 314 -3.47 -34.19 -9.04
CA LYS A 314 -4.92 -34.36 -8.84
C LYS A 314 -5.48 -33.48 -7.71
N LEU A 315 -4.62 -32.94 -6.84
CA LEU A 315 -4.98 -31.98 -5.79
C LEU A 315 -5.08 -30.51 -6.27
N LYS A 316 -4.98 -30.20 -7.57
CA LYS A 316 -4.88 -28.79 -8.02
C LYS A 316 -5.33 -28.44 -9.45
N ILE A 317 -6.43 -29.03 -9.91
CA ILE A 317 -7.28 -28.42 -10.95
C ILE A 317 -8.65 -28.13 -10.31
N VAL A 318 -8.62 -27.42 -9.19
CA VAL A 318 -9.77 -26.68 -8.64
C VAL A 318 -9.38 -25.20 -8.57
N LEU A 319 -8.82 -24.72 -9.69
CA LEU A 319 -8.61 -23.31 -10.01
C LEU A 319 -9.54 -22.94 -11.18
N LEU A 320 -10.79 -23.36 -11.06
CA LEU A 320 -11.90 -22.83 -11.85
C LEU A 320 -12.76 -22.02 -10.90
N CYS A 321 -12.42 -20.74 -10.76
CA CYS A 321 -13.31 -19.61 -10.47
C CYS A 321 -12.52 -18.32 -10.65
#